data_AF-A0A960KRM4-F1
#
_entry.id   AF-A0A960KRM4-F1
#
_cell.length_a   1.000
_cell.length_b   1.000
_cell.length_c   1.000
_cell.angle_alpha   90.00
_cell.angle_beta   90.00
_cell.angle_gamma   90.00
#
_symmetry.space_group_name_H-M   'P 1'
#
loop_
_entity.id
_entity.type
_entity.pdbx_description
1 polymer ?
#
loop_
_entity_poly.entity_id
_entity_poly.type
_entity_poly.pdbx_seq_one_letter_code
_entity_poly.pdbx_strand_id
1 'polypeptide(L)'
;MRYIPLRDQTPDPVWVRKATALIVALKATADADARNEIIDKNSALWGELKEWLIGLSHGKCWFTEAKDCFSHWDVEHYRPKKSAKDRDGTPYDGYWWLAFDWENYRICGNAGNRKKGTYFPLRDGCARVGVNGDLRYEEPMLLDPVDEDDPVLLFFDLEGHAVAAPHVDDDWETTRVKYSVERYNLDFPPLMDKRKTVWAECWNRVEEYRRELGLCQKDPTNAVARNRVKQAAKRVREMIREEQELSAVARACVESAGDARLVGLLRSA
;
A
#
# COMPACT_ATOMS: atom_id res chain seq x y z
N MET A 1 -0.64 -3.77 3.46
CA MET A 1 -0.24 -3.24 2.14
C MET A 1 1.19 -3.69 1.86
N ARG A 2 1.75 -3.45 0.68
CA ARG A 2 3.16 -3.74 0.39
C ARG A 2 3.86 -2.49 -0.09
N TYR A 3 5.17 -2.46 0.12
CA TYR A 3 6.05 -1.46 -0.47
C TYR A 3 5.96 -1.51 -2.01
N ILE A 4 5.83 -0.34 -2.62
CA ILE A 4 5.85 -0.12 -4.06
C ILE A 4 7.09 0.72 -4.38
N PRO A 5 8.06 0.19 -5.14
CA PRO A 5 9.33 0.87 -5.42
C PRO A 5 9.17 1.96 -6.49
N LEU A 6 8.21 2.87 -6.31
CA LEU A 6 7.88 3.91 -7.29
C LEU A 6 9.09 4.83 -7.52
N ARG A 7 9.80 5.21 -6.46
CA ARG A 7 10.95 6.14 -6.51
C ARG A 7 12.17 5.58 -7.23
N ASP A 8 12.24 4.26 -7.41
CA ASP A 8 13.30 3.58 -8.17
C ASP A 8 13.01 3.51 -9.67
N GLN A 9 11.84 4.02 -10.09
CA GLN A 9 11.37 3.97 -11.46
C GLN A 9 11.33 5.36 -12.07
N THR A 10 11.11 5.43 -13.39
CA THR A 10 10.84 6.69 -14.06
C THR A 10 9.82 6.43 -15.17
N PRO A 11 8.75 7.23 -15.28
CA PRO A 11 7.79 7.09 -16.36
C PRO A 11 8.39 7.52 -17.71
N ASP A 12 7.62 7.35 -18.79
CA ASP A 12 8.02 7.78 -20.14
C ASP A 12 8.54 9.24 -20.13
N PRO A 13 9.76 9.51 -20.63
CA PRO A 13 10.32 10.86 -20.73
C PRO A 13 9.42 11.85 -21.49
N VAL A 14 8.62 11.39 -22.46
CA VAL A 14 7.63 12.22 -23.16
C VAL A 14 6.56 12.70 -22.19
N TRP A 15 6.05 11.80 -21.35
CA TRP A 15 5.09 12.12 -20.32
C TRP A 15 5.68 13.10 -19.30
N VAL A 16 6.91 12.84 -18.83
CA VAL A 16 7.61 13.71 -17.87
C VAL A 16 7.74 15.15 -18.39
N ARG A 17 8.05 15.33 -19.67
CA ARG A 17 8.12 16.67 -20.28
C ARG A 17 6.77 17.39 -20.27
N LYS A 18 5.68 16.70 -20.63
CA LYS A 18 4.32 17.29 -20.58
C LYS A 18 3.96 17.70 -19.15
N ALA A 19 4.18 16.79 -18.18
CA ALA A 19 3.89 17.04 -16.77
C ALA A 19 4.71 18.21 -16.21
N THR A 20 6.00 18.27 -16.52
CA THR A 20 6.88 19.37 -16.11
C THR A 20 6.38 20.72 -16.63
N ALA A 21 5.97 20.80 -17.90
CA ALA A 21 5.44 22.03 -18.48
C ALA A 21 4.16 22.51 -17.75
N LEU A 22 3.28 21.59 -17.37
CA LEU A 22 2.08 21.92 -16.58
C LEU A 22 2.42 22.38 -15.17
N ILE A 23 3.38 21.75 -14.50
CA ILE A 23 3.86 22.19 -13.18
C ILE A 23 4.42 23.63 -13.25
N VAL A 24 5.19 23.96 -14.30
CA VAL A 24 5.67 25.33 -14.52
C VAL A 24 4.50 26.30 -14.72
N ALA A 25 3.52 25.94 -15.54
CA ALA A 25 2.33 26.78 -15.77
C ALA A 25 1.53 27.01 -14.47
N LEU A 26 1.36 25.98 -13.65
CA LEU A 26 0.70 26.10 -12.35
C LEU A 26 1.46 27.03 -11.40
N LYS A 27 2.80 26.90 -11.33
CA LYS A 27 3.64 27.76 -10.48
C LYS A 27 3.64 29.23 -10.94
N ALA A 28 3.48 29.48 -12.23
CA ALA A 28 3.34 30.83 -12.79
C ALA A 28 1.94 31.44 -12.59
N THR A 29 0.96 30.64 -12.15
CA THR A 29 -0.43 31.07 -11.99
C THR A 29 -0.74 31.37 -10.53
N ALA A 30 -0.92 32.65 -10.20
CA ALA A 30 -1.20 33.10 -8.83
C ALA A 30 -2.63 32.76 -8.38
N ASP A 31 -3.60 32.92 -9.27
CA ASP A 31 -5.02 32.73 -9.00
C ASP A 31 -5.40 31.24 -8.86
N ALA A 32 -6.16 30.91 -7.81
CA ALA A 32 -6.49 29.53 -7.47
C ALA A 32 -7.49 28.90 -8.45
N ASP A 33 -8.46 29.67 -8.95
CA ASP A 33 -9.47 29.17 -9.88
C ASP A 33 -8.85 28.90 -11.25
N ALA A 34 -7.97 29.78 -11.72
CA ALA A 34 -7.16 29.55 -12.92
C ALA A 34 -6.27 28.31 -12.80
N ARG A 35 -5.65 28.06 -11.63
CA ARG A 35 -4.92 26.79 -11.39
C ARG A 35 -5.84 25.58 -11.47
N ASN A 36 -7.02 25.65 -10.88
CA ASN A 36 -8.00 24.56 -10.92
C ASN A 36 -8.46 24.25 -12.33
N GLU A 37 -8.66 25.26 -13.17
CA GLU A 37 -8.97 25.06 -14.59
C GLU A 37 -7.85 24.35 -15.37
N ILE A 38 -6.59 24.72 -15.12
CA ILE A 38 -5.44 24.05 -15.73
C ILE A 38 -5.44 22.57 -15.33
N ILE A 39 -5.66 22.27 -14.05
CA ILE A 39 -5.72 20.91 -13.53
C ILE A 39 -6.83 20.11 -14.22
N ASP A 40 -8.04 20.66 -14.34
CA ASP A 40 -9.19 19.94 -14.91
C ASP A 40 -9.03 19.67 -16.40
N LYS A 41 -8.59 20.68 -17.16
CA LYS A 41 -8.38 20.58 -18.61
C LYS A 41 -7.32 19.54 -18.98
N ASN A 42 -6.41 19.23 -18.06
CA ASN A 42 -5.30 18.30 -18.29
C ASN A 42 -5.42 16.98 -17.50
N SER A 43 -6.60 16.68 -16.95
CA SER A 43 -6.83 15.49 -16.13
C SER A 43 -6.57 14.15 -16.83
N ALA A 44 -6.66 14.10 -18.15
CA ALA A 44 -6.32 12.92 -18.92
C ALA A 44 -4.84 12.50 -18.76
N LEU A 45 -3.94 13.44 -18.46
CA LEU A 45 -2.50 13.18 -18.43
C LEU A 45 -2.10 12.17 -17.36
N TRP A 46 -2.61 12.26 -16.12
CA TRP A 46 -2.31 11.25 -15.10
C TRP A 46 -2.96 9.90 -15.41
N GLY A 47 -4.07 9.90 -16.16
CA GLY A 47 -4.69 8.68 -16.70
C GLY A 47 -3.78 7.93 -17.68
N GLU A 48 -2.90 8.62 -18.41
CA GLU A 48 -1.92 7.99 -19.31
C GLU A 48 -0.95 7.05 -18.56
N LEU A 49 -0.65 7.31 -17.28
CA LEU A 49 0.25 6.47 -16.46
C LEU A 49 -0.42 5.26 -15.82
N LYS A 50 -1.73 5.12 -15.94
CA LYS A 50 -2.51 4.14 -15.18
C LYS A 50 -1.99 2.71 -15.34
N GLU A 51 -1.79 2.24 -16.57
CA GLU A 51 -1.30 0.88 -16.84
C GLU A 51 0.12 0.64 -16.31
N TRP A 52 0.99 1.64 -16.43
CA TRP A 52 2.34 1.58 -15.88
C TRP A 52 2.32 1.47 -14.34
N LEU A 53 1.53 2.30 -13.67
CA LEU A 53 1.36 2.26 -12.21
C LEU A 53 0.74 0.94 -11.72
N ILE A 54 -0.21 0.37 -12.45
CA ILE A 54 -0.81 -0.95 -12.16
C ILE A 54 0.26 -2.06 -12.26
N GLY A 55 1.18 -1.94 -13.21
CA GLY A 55 2.29 -2.87 -13.37
C GLY A 55 3.20 -2.94 -12.13
N LEU A 56 3.45 -1.80 -11.47
CA LEU A 56 4.31 -1.72 -10.27
C LEU A 56 3.77 -2.51 -9.07
N SER A 57 2.47 -2.80 -9.04
CA SER A 57 1.82 -3.54 -7.96
C SER A 57 1.34 -4.94 -8.38
N HIS A 58 1.78 -5.45 -9.53
CA HIS A 58 1.33 -6.74 -10.08
C HIS A 58 -0.19 -6.81 -10.28
N GLY A 59 -0.81 -5.69 -10.69
CA GLY A 59 -2.25 -5.63 -10.93
C GLY A 59 -3.10 -5.43 -9.68
N LYS A 60 -2.52 -4.93 -8.58
CA LYS A 60 -3.18 -4.83 -7.27
C LYS A 60 -3.38 -3.38 -6.83
N CYS A 61 -4.38 -3.16 -5.98
CA CYS A 61 -4.53 -1.90 -5.25
C CYS A 61 -3.32 -1.66 -4.35
N TRP A 62 -2.78 -0.44 -4.33
CA TRP A 62 -1.60 -0.13 -3.54
C TRP A 62 -1.89 -0.12 -2.02
N PHE A 63 -3.11 0.24 -1.60
CA PHE A 63 -3.50 0.25 -0.18
C PHE A 63 -4.03 -1.11 0.31
N THR A 64 -4.86 -1.78 -0.49
CA THR A 64 -5.54 -3.03 -0.03
C THR A 64 -4.81 -4.30 -0.43
N GLU A 65 -3.90 -4.22 -1.42
CA GLU A 65 -3.25 -5.38 -2.07
C GLU A 65 -4.22 -6.36 -2.76
N ALA A 66 -5.50 -5.99 -2.86
CA ALA A 66 -6.49 -6.77 -3.59
C ALA A 66 -6.42 -6.47 -5.09
N LYS A 67 -6.68 -7.49 -5.90
CA LYS A 67 -7.00 -7.38 -7.32
C LYS A 67 -8.48 -7.08 -7.45
N ASP A 68 -8.79 -6.27 -8.44
CA ASP A 68 -10.16 -5.98 -8.81
C ASP A 68 -10.66 -6.99 -9.85
N CYS A 69 -11.92 -7.40 -9.74
CA CYS A 69 -12.58 -8.24 -10.72
C CYS A 69 -13.70 -7.51 -11.49
N PHE A 70 -14.11 -6.29 -11.08
CA PHE A 70 -15.25 -5.60 -11.68
C PHE A 70 -15.29 -4.06 -11.50
N SER A 71 -14.29 -3.44 -10.88
CA SER A 71 -14.22 -1.99 -10.69
C SER A 71 -13.03 -1.36 -11.44
N HIS A 72 -13.15 -0.06 -11.73
CA HIS A 72 -12.12 0.68 -12.44
C HIS A 72 -11.10 1.21 -11.42
N TRP A 73 -9.82 0.98 -11.69
CA TRP A 73 -8.73 1.61 -10.93
C TRP A 73 -8.75 3.13 -11.11
N ASP A 74 -8.53 3.86 -10.03
CA ASP A 74 -8.29 5.29 -10.06
C ASP A 74 -6.80 5.59 -9.88
N VAL A 75 -6.31 6.60 -10.59
CA VAL A 75 -5.02 7.23 -10.29
C VAL A 75 -5.28 8.28 -9.22
N GLU A 76 -4.96 7.92 -7.98
CA GLU A 76 -5.24 8.72 -6.80
C GLU A 76 -4.06 9.62 -6.44
N HIS A 77 -4.36 10.86 -6.05
CA HIS A 77 -3.36 11.80 -5.54
C HIS A 77 -3.19 11.59 -4.03
N TYR A 78 -2.04 11.04 -3.60
CA TYR A 78 -1.76 10.82 -2.17
C TYR A 78 -1.91 12.12 -1.39
N ARG A 79 -1.19 13.17 -1.81
CA ARG A 79 -1.43 14.57 -1.45
C ARG A 79 -2.50 15.19 -2.35
N PRO A 80 -3.68 15.56 -1.83
CA PRO A 80 -4.79 16.07 -2.63
C PRO A 80 -4.47 17.36 -3.39
N LYS A 81 -4.81 17.40 -4.67
CA LYS A 81 -4.42 18.49 -5.60
C LYS A 81 -5.15 19.84 -5.42
N LYS A 82 -6.46 19.85 -5.13
CA LYS A 82 -7.28 21.07 -5.14
C LYS A 82 -7.68 21.60 -3.76
N SER A 83 -7.76 20.71 -2.79
CA SER A 83 -8.03 21.05 -1.40
C SER A 83 -7.53 19.91 -0.54
N ALA A 84 -7.08 20.22 0.67
CA ALA A 84 -6.76 19.24 1.69
C ALA A 84 -7.65 19.45 2.91
N LYS A 85 -7.92 18.39 3.67
CA LYS A 85 -8.65 18.45 4.93
C LYS A 85 -7.83 17.84 6.05
N ASP A 86 -7.85 18.47 7.21
CA ASP A 86 -7.35 17.87 8.43
C ASP A 86 -8.31 16.82 8.99
N ARG A 87 -7.92 16.19 10.10
CA ARG A 87 -8.68 15.13 10.75
C ARG A 87 -10.07 15.59 11.16
N ASP A 88 -10.20 16.82 11.66
CA ASP A 88 -11.44 17.48 12.05
C ASP A 88 -12.25 18.03 10.86
N GLY A 89 -11.73 17.92 9.64
CA GLY A 89 -12.34 18.45 8.43
C GLY A 89 -11.98 19.89 8.11
N THR A 90 -11.10 20.54 8.89
CA THR A 90 -10.59 21.88 8.61
C THR A 90 -9.97 21.93 7.22
N PRO A 91 -10.45 22.82 6.33
CA PRO A 91 -9.99 22.88 4.95
C PRO A 91 -8.68 23.67 4.83
N TYR A 92 -7.84 23.23 3.90
CA TYR A 92 -6.59 23.87 3.48
C TYR A 92 -6.51 23.90 1.95
N ASP A 93 -5.61 24.76 1.43
CA ASP A 93 -5.25 24.71 0.01
C ASP A 93 -4.70 23.31 -0.34
N GLY A 94 -4.94 22.90 -1.57
CA GLY A 94 -4.42 21.64 -2.08
C GLY A 94 -2.93 21.73 -2.41
N TYR A 95 -2.33 20.57 -2.62
CA TYR A 95 -0.99 20.41 -3.16
C TYR A 95 -1.01 20.52 -4.68
N TRP A 96 -1.52 21.65 -5.20
CA TRP A 96 -1.74 21.83 -6.63
C TRP A 96 -0.45 21.72 -7.44
N TRP A 97 0.70 22.08 -6.85
CA TRP A 97 2.02 21.94 -7.49
C TRP A 97 2.47 20.48 -7.64
N LEU A 98 1.79 19.55 -6.96
CA LEU A 98 1.98 18.09 -7.08
C LEU A 98 0.86 17.44 -7.91
N ALA A 99 -0.01 18.22 -8.56
CA ALA A 99 -1.13 17.68 -9.34
C ALA A 99 -0.65 16.84 -10.54
N PHE A 100 0.51 17.19 -11.11
CA PHE A 100 1.15 16.49 -12.23
C PHE A 100 2.44 15.77 -11.83
N ASP A 101 2.71 15.65 -10.53
CA ASP A 101 3.87 14.94 -10.02
C ASP A 101 3.55 13.44 -9.89
N TRP A 102 4.25 12.62 -10.67
CA TRP A 102 3.99 11.18 -10.72
C TRP A 102 4.36 10.47 -9.41
N GLU A 103 5.28 11.03 -8.61
CA GLU A 103 5.61 10.49 -7.29
C GLU A 103 4.46 10.64 -6.29
N ASN A 104 3.47 11.49 -6.60
CA ASN A 104 2.27 11.69 -5.80
C ASN A 104 1.10 10.77 -6.19
N TYR A 105 1.27 9.87 -7.17
CA TYR A 105 0.18 9.00 -7.67
C TYR A 105 0.17 7.61 -7.04
N ARG A 106 -1.02 7.12 -6.69
CA ARG A 106 -1.26 5.77 -6.15
C ARG A 106 -2.36 5.10 -6.95
N ILE A 107 -2.30 3.78 -7.14
CA ILE A 107 -3.43 3.03 -7.70
C ILE A 107 -4.34 2.57 -6.56
N CYS A 108 -5.60 2.99 -6.63
CA CYS A 108 -6.59 2.64 -5.63
C CYS A 108 -7.92 2.24 -6.26
N GLY A 109 -8.63 1.32 -5.61
CA GLY A 109 -10.01 1.00 -5.93
C GLY A 109 -10.96 2.07 -5.42
N ASN A 110 -12.10 2.22 -6.09
CA ASN A 110 -13.02 3.33 -5.88
C ASN A 110 -13.50 3.50 -4.42
N ALA A 111 -13.77 2.39 -3.71
CA ALA A 111 -14.31 2.41 -2.35
C ALA A 111 -13.37 3.10 -1.35
N GLY A 112 -12.08 2.79 -1.38
CA GLY A 112 -11.08 3.44 -0.53
C GLY A 112 -10.83 4.88 -0.96
N ASN A 113 -10.74 5.10 -2.27
CA ASN A 113 -10.51 6.42 -2.85
C ASN A 113 -11.57 7.45 -2.42
N ARG A 114 -12.86 7.09 -2.54
CA ARG A 114 -13.97 7.95 -2.14
C ARG A 114 -13.98 8.27 -0.63
N LYS A 115 -13.60 7.31 0.21
CA LYS A 115 -13.59 7.48 1.67
C LYS A 115 -12.42 8.35 2.16
N LYS A 116 -11.26 8.23 1.52
CA LYS A 116 -10.13 9.16 1.73
C LYS A 116 -10.51 10.56 1.30
N GLY A 117 -11.07 10.72 0.09
CA GLY A 117 -11.39 12.03 -0.48
C GLY A 117 -10.18 12.98 -0.41
N THR A 118 -10.41 14.18 0.13
CA THR A 118 -9.36 15.19 0.29
C THR A 118 -8.74 15.22 1.69
N TYR A 119 -9.00 14.23 2.53
CA TYR A 119 -8.36 14.15 3.85
C TYR A 119 -6.88 13.82 3.71
N PHE A 120 -6.05 14.68 4.30
CA PHE A 120 -4.60 14.54 4.36
C PHE A 120 -4.08 15.21 5.64
N PRO A 121 -4.48 14.75 6.83
CA PRO A 121 -3.99 15.34 8.07
C PRO A 121 -2.51 15.05 8.28
N LEU A 122 -1.84 15.97 8.97
CA LEU A 122 -0.47 15.84 9.42
C LEU A 122 -0.45 15.60 10.93
N ARG A 123 0.70 15.22 11.47
CA ARG A 123 0.93 15.16 12.92
C ARG A 123 0.62 16.50 13.58
N ASP A 124 0.05 16.47 14.77
CA ASP A 124 -0.19 17.68 15.55
C ASP A 124 1.11 18.48 15.74
N GLY A 125 1.07 19.77 15.42
CA GLY A 125 2.23 20.66 15.45
C GLY A 125 3.10 20.64 14.18
N CYS A 126 2.83 19.75 13.22
CA CYS A 126 3.49 19.73 11.92
C CYS A 126 2.81 20.72 10.96
N ALA A 127 3.59 21.60 10.35
CA ALA A 127 3.09 22.57 9.38
C ALA A 127 3.06 21.97 7.97
N ARG A 128 1.96 22.21 7.24
CA ARG A 128 1.88 21.89 5.80
C ARG A 128 2.91 22.67 5.02
N VAL A 129 3.65 21.99 4.16
CA VAL A 129 4.66 22.66 3.34
C VAL A 129 3.99 23.36 2.16
N GLY A 130 4.51 24.54 1.82
CA GLY A 130 4.12 25.26 0.61
C GLY A 130 4.86 24.77 -0.64
N VAL A 131 4.60 25.44 -1.76
CA VAL A 131 5.14 25.13 -3.11
C VAL A 131 6.66 24.96 -3.17
N ASN A 132 7.41 25.71 -2.35
CA ASN A 132 8.87 25.70 -2.30
C ASN A 132 9.41 25.02 -1.03
N GLY A 133 8.52 24.44 -0.22
CA GLY A 133 8.90 23.70 0.97
C GLY A 133 9.36 22.29 0.65
N ASP A 134 10.09 21.71 1.59
CA ASP A 134 10.59 20.35 1.49
C ASP A 134 9.63 19.38 2.18
N LEU A 135 9.04 18.48 1.38
CA LEU A 135 8.01 17.53 1.83
C LEU A 135 8.49 16.59 2.95
N ARG A 136 9.80 16.46 3.15
CA ARG A 136 10.40 15.66 4.25
C ARG A 136 10.11 16.22 5.64
N TYR A 137 9.68 17.48 5.75
CA TYR A 137 9.25 18.08 7.00
C TYR A 137 7.76 17.87 7.31
N GLU A 138 7.00 17.24 6.40
CA GLU A 138 5.65 16.78 6.71
C GLU A 138 5.69 15.38 7.32
N GLU A 139 4.89 15.17 8.36
CA GLU A 139 4.60 13.84 8.91
C GLU A 139 3.12 13.50 8.67
N PRO A 140 2.76 12.87 7.54
CA PRO A 140 1.36 12.54 7.23
C PRO A 140 0.80 11.46 8.14
N MET A 141 -0.47 11.58 8.55
CA MET A 141 -1.11 10.49 9.31
C MET A 141 -1.46 9.26 8.45
N LEU A 142 -1.54 9.44 7.12
CA LEU A 142 -1.89 8.38 6.19
C LEU A 142 -0.65 7.57 5.82
N LEU A 143 -0.75 6.23 5.86
CA LEU A 143 0.31 5.33 5.43
C LEU A 143 0.47 5.36 3.90
N ASP A 144 1.69 5.54 3.43
CA ASP A 144 2.05 5.58 2.02
C ASP A 144 2.78 4.30 1.60
N PRO A 145 2.25 3.48 0.68
CA PRO A 145 2.95 2.29 0.20
C PRO A 145 4.25 2.58 -0.58
N VAL A 146 4.53 3.84 -0.93
CA VAL A 146 5.80 4.25 -1.55
C VAL A 146 6.85 4.66 -0.50
N ASP A 147 6.46 4.85 0.75
CA ASP A 147 7.39 4.94 1.86
C ASP A 147 7.79 3.51 2.29
N GLU A 148 9.07 3.26 2.50
CA GLU A 148 9.55 1.91 2.84
C GLU A 148 9.20 1.52 4.28
N ASP A 149 9.05 2.51 5.15
CA ASP A 149 8.79 2.32 6.58
C ASP A 149 7.29 2.18 6.88
N ASP A 150 6.40 2.66 6.01
CA ASP A 150 4.95 2.63 6.27
C ASP A 150 4.29 1.25 6.12
N PRO A 151 4.60 0.42 5.10
CA PRO A 151 3.99 -0.90 4.94
C PRO A 151 4.23 -1.84 6.12
N VAL A 152 5.37 -1.71 6.81
CA VAL A 152 5.71 -2.60 7.94
C VAL A 152 4.87 -2.31 9.17
N LEU A 153 4.32 -1.09 9.31
CA LEU A 153 3.43 -0.73 10.41
C LEU A 153 2.08 -1.44 10.37
N LEU A 154 1.69 -1.97 9.20
CA LEU A 154 0.38 -2.57 8.98
C LEU A 154 0.43 -4.10 8.98
N PHE A 155 -0.44 -4.71 9.78
CA PHE A 155 -0.58 -6.16 9.91
C PHE A 155 -2.03 -6.60 9.67
N PHE A 156 -2.24 -7.91 9.53
CA PHE A 156 -3.56 -8.51 9.33
C PHE A 156 -3.79 -9.62 10.35
N ASP A 157 -4.97 -9.67 10.94
CA ASP A 157 -5.33 -10.76 11.85
C ASP A 157 -6.06 -11.91 11.14
N LEU A 158 -6.35 -12.98 11.90
CA LEU A 158 -7.07 -14.16 11.41
C LEU A 158 -8.52 -13.85 10.98
N GLU A 159 -9.09 -12.75 11.44
CA GLU A 159 -10.41 -12.27 11.07
C GLU A 159 -10.35 -11.30 9.86
N GLY A 160 -9.18 -11.09 9.29
CA GLY A 160 -8.98 -10.24 8.12
C GLY A 160 -9.01 -8.74 8.41
N HIS A 161 -9.00 -8.31 9.68
CA HIS A 161 -8.86 -6.90 10.02
C HIS A 161 -7.45 -6.42 9.72
N ALA A 162 -7.35 -5.15 9.32
CA ALA A 162 -6.09 -4.44 9.22
C ALA A 162 -5.78 -3.75 10.55
N VAL A 163 -4.66 -4.10 11.18
CA VAL A 163 -4.28 -3.66 12.54
C VAL A 163 -2.82 -3.18 12.57
N ALA A 164 -2.41 -2.52 13.65
CA ALA A 164 -0.99 -2.19 13.85
C ALA A 164 -0.16 -3.47 13.98
N ALA A 165 1.04 -3.46 13.40
CA ALA A 165 1.92 -4.61 13.48
C ALA A 165 2.40 -4.86 14.92
N PRO A 166 2.70 -6.13 15.30
CA PRO A 166 3.04 -6.45 16.69
C PRO A 166 4.27 -5.73 17.25
N HIS A 167 5.15 -5.20 16.39
CA HIS A 167 6.33 -4.44 16.78
C HIS A 167 6.08 -2.95 16.95
N VAL A 168 4.91 -2.44 16.54
CA VAL A 168 4.53 -1.03 16.70
C VAL A 168 4.17 -0.83 18.16
N ASP A 169 4.99 -0.04 18.86
CA ASP A 169 4.86 0.20 20.31
C ASP A 169 4.63 1.67 20.67
N ASP A 170 4.72 2.60 19.73
CA ASP A 170 4.43 4.01 19.97
C ASP A 170 3.00 4.42 19.58
N ASP A 171 2.49 5.41 20.30
CA ASP A 171 1.13 5.92 20.12
C ASP A 171 0.90 6.59 18.76
N TRP A 172 1.95 7.19 18.19
CA TRP A 172 1.85 7.93 16.94
C TRP A 172 1.67 6.98 15.76
N GLU A 173 2.53 5.98 15.58
CA GLU A 173 2.39 4.96 14.55
C GLU A 173 1.09 4.17 14.69
N THR A 174 0.72 3.80 15.93
CA THR A 174 -0.58 3.17 16.22
C THR A 174 -1.74 4.04 15.74
N THR A 175 -1.66 5.36 15.93
CA THR A 175 -2.68 6.32 15.48
C THR A 175 -2.69 6.45 13.96
N ARG A 176 -1.52 6.47 13.30
CA ARG A 176 -1.40 6.49 11.84
C ARG A 176 -2.05 5.26 11.21
N VAL A 177 -1.78 4.07 11.76
CA VAL A 177 -2.37 2.81 11.27
C VAL A 177 -3.89 2.87 11.37
N LYS A 178 -4.44 3.17 12.57
CA LYS A 178 -5.90 3.25 12.77
C LYS A 178 -6.56 4.24 11.82
N TYR A 179 -5.96 5.42 11.65
CA TYR A 179 -6.48 6.44 10.75
C TYR A 179 -6.45 5.99 9.28
N SER A 180 -5.38 5.32 8.86
CA SER A 180 -5.24 4.78 7.51
C SER A 180 -6.23 3.65 7.22
N VAL A 181 -6.42 2.74 8.18
CA VAL A 181 -7.42 1.66 8.12
C VAL A 181 -8.82 2.24 7.91
N GLU A 182 -9.17 3.28 8.67
CA GLU A 182 -10.43 3.99 8.53
C GLU A 182 -10.57 4.64 7.15
N ARG A 183 -9.60 5.48 6.74
CA ARG A 183 -9.70 6.33 5.54
C ARG A 183 -9.56 5.57 4.24
N TYR A 184 -8.71 4.56 4.17
CA TYR A 184 -8.61 3.68 3.01
C TYR A 184 -9.68 2.59 2.98
N ASN A 185 -10.55 2.55 3.99
CA ASN A 185 -11.59 1.53 4.12
C ASN A 185 -11.02 0.10 4.10
N LEU A 186 -9.92 -0.12 4.81
CA LEU A 186 -9.20 -1.39 4.76
C LEU A 186 -10.01 -2.55 5.36
N ASP A 187 -10.98 -2.27 6.23
CA ASP A 187 -11.89 -3.27 6.81
C ASP A 187 -13.25 -3.28 6.11
N PHE A 188 -13.24 -3.12 4.79
CA PHE A 188 -14.43 -3.32 3.97
C PHE A 188 -14.83 -4.82 3.99
N PRO A 189 -16.09 -5.20 4.28
CA PRO A 189 -16.42 -6.61 4.55
C PRO A 189 -16.03 -7.62 3.45
N PRO A 190 -16.27 -7.36 2.15
CA PRO A 190 -15.81 -8.26 1.08
C PRO A 190 -14.28 -8.42 1.02
N LEU A 191 -13.53 -7.37 1.37
CA LEU A 191 -12.08 -7.42 1.45
C LEU A 191 -11.64 -8.27 2.64
N MET A 192 -12.28 -8.11 3.80
CA MET A 192 -12.01 -8.93 4.99
C MET A 192 -12.28 -10.41 4.74
N ASP A 193 -13.40 -10.77 4.09
CA ASP A 193 -13.72 -12.17 3.77
C ASP A 193 -12.68 -12.79 2.84
N LYS A 194 -12.16 -12.02 1.89
CA LYS A 194 -11.06 -12.45 1.03
C LYS A 194 -9.76 -12.67 1.82
N ARG A 195 -9.44 -11.78 2.76
CA ARG A 195 -8.29 -11.93 3.66
C ARG A 195 -8.42 -13.16 4.55
N LYS A 196 -9.60 -13.40 5.15
CA LYS A 196 -9.89 -14.63 5.92
C LYS A 196 -9.65 -15.89 5.10
N THR A 197 -10.06 -15.89 3.84
CA THR A 197 -9.84 -17.02 2.92
C THR A 197 -8.35 -17.27 2.68
N VAL A 198 -7.59 -16.22 2.36
CA VAL A 198 -6.12 -16.31 2.17
C VAL A 198 -5.43 -16.75 3.46
N TRP A 199 -5.83 -16.21 4.61
CA TRP A 199 -5.31 -16.60 5.91
C TRP A 199 -5.53 -18.08 6.19
N ALA A 200 -6.77 -18.56 6.02
CA ALA A 200 -7.12 -19.96 6.26
C ALA A 200 -6.35 -20.92 5.33
N GLU A 201 -6.20 -20.57 4.05
CA GLU A 201 -5.37 -21.36 3.13
C GLU A 201 -3.90 -21.37 3.58
N CYS A 202 -3.35 -20.21 3.93
CA CYS A 202 -1.96 -20.10 4.37
C CYS A 202 -1.71 -20.90 5.66
N TRP A 203 -2.64 -20.82 6.61
CA TRP A 203 -2.58 -21.59 7.85
C TRP A 203 -2.57 -23.09 7.60
N ASN A 204 -3.41 -23.58 6.69
CA ASN A 204 -3.40 -25.00 6.31
C ASN A 204 -2.05 -25.45 5.72
N ARG A 205 -1.38 -24.59 4.93
CA ARG A 205 -0.05 -24.87 4.38
C ARG A 205 1.05 -24.81 5.45
N VAL A 206 0.92 -23.90 6.42
CA VAL A 206 1.80 -23.82 7.60
C VAL A 206 1.69 -25.10 8.44
N GLU A 207 0.47 -25.56 8.73
CA GLU A 207 0.24 -26.79 9.49
C GLU A 207 0.75 -28.04 8.75
N GLU A 208 0.57 -28.08 7.43
CA GLU A 208 1.17 -29.11 6.59
C GLU A 208 2.70 -29.10 6.70
N TYR A 209 3.34 -27.94 6.58
CA TYR A 209 4.79 -27.83 6.72
C TYR A 209 5.27 -28.33 8.09
N ARG A 210 4.59 -27.95 9.17
CA ARG A 210 4.91 -28.40 10.54
C ARG A 210 4.80 -29.91 10.68
N ARG A 211 3.73 -30.51 10.15
CA ARG A 211 3.54 -31.95 10.18
C ARG A 211 4.66 -32.67 9.43
N GLU A 212 4.97 -32.26 8.20
CA GLU A 212 6.04 -32.88 7.43
C GLU A 212 7.42 -32.68 8.09
N LEU A 213 7.64 -31.52 8.71
CA LEU A 213 8.88 -31.24 9.44
C LEU A 213 9.04 -32.15 10.65
N GLY A 214 7.97 -32.33 11.44
CA GLY A 214 7.96 -33.24 12.58
C GLY A 214 8.20 -34.70 12.17
N LEU A 215 7.66 -35.14 11.03
CA LEU A 215 7.95 -36.47 10.48
C LEU A 215 9.41 -36.60 10.05
N CYS A 216 9.95 -35.60 9.36
CA CYS A 216 11.34 -35.57 8.93
C CYS A 216 12.33 -35.54 10.11
N GLN A 217 11.98 -34.91 11.23
CA GLN A 217 12.82 -34.87 12.43
C GLN A 217 12.89 -36.23 13.14
N LYS A 218 11.84 -37.05 13.04
CA LYS A 218 11.81 -38.41 13.61
C LYS A 218 12.69 -39.40 12.83
N ASP A 219 12.83 -39.21 11.52
CA ASP A 219 13.75 -39.97 10.67
C ASP A 219 14.48 -39.04 9.69
N PRO A 220 15.59 -38.41 10.12
CA PRO A 220 16.34 -37.46 9.31
C PRO A 220 16.96 -38.08 8.06
N THR A 221 17.10 -39.41 8.00
CA THR A 221 17.71 -40.12 6.87
C THR A 221 16.74 -40.30 5.71
N ASN A 222 15.43 -40.21 5.99
CA ASN A 222 14.36 -40.40 5.03
C ASN A 222 14.33 -39.30 3.97
N ALA A 223 14.85 -39.62 2.77
CA ALA A 223 14.87 -38.69 1.65
C ALA A 223 13.47 -38.26 1.18
N VAL A 224 12.46 -39.14 1.31
CA VAL A 224 11.07 -38.84 0.95
C VAL A 224 10.50 -37.79 1.91
N ALA A 225 10.70 -37.96 3.22
CA ALA A 225 10.26 -36.98 4.22
C ALA A 225 10.92 -35.61 4.02
N ARG A 226 12.24 -35.58 3.76
CA ARG A 226 12.96 -34.33 3.41
C ARG A 226 12.36 -33.64 2.18
N ASN A 227 12.00 -34.40 1.14
CA ASN A 227 11.38 -33.84 -0.05
C ASN A 227 9.97 -33.30 0.21
N ARG A 228 9.18 -33.95 1.06
CA ARG A 228 7.84 -33.44 1.47
C ARG A 228 7.94 -32.11 2.22
N VAL A 229 8.90 -31.97 3.14
CA VAL A 229 9.18 -30.68 3.81
C VAL A 229 9.50 -29.59 2.80
N LYS A 230 10.37 -29.88 1.82
CA LYS A 230 10.71 -28.92 0.76
C LYS A 230 9.49 -28.49 -0.05
N GLN A 231 8.61 -29.44 -0.41
CA GLN A 231 7.38 -29.15 -1.14
C GLN A 231 6.39 -28.33 -0.32
N ALA A 232 6.20 -28.65 0.97
CA ALA A 232 5.35 -27.88 1.86
C ALA A 232 5.88 -26.44 2.06
N ALA A 233 7.18 -26.29 2.26
CA ALA A 233 7.82 -24.98 2.34
C ALA A 233 7.69 -24.19 1.03
N LYS A 234 7.76 -24.86 -0.13
CA LYS A 234 7.52 -24.21 -1.44
C LYS A 234 6.10 -23.65 -1.54
N ARG A 235 5.09 -24.41 -1.10
CA ARG A 235 3.69 -23.95 -1.09
C ARG A 235 3.47 -22.73 -0.20
N VAL A 236 4.13 -22.66 0.96
CA VAL A 236 4.09 -21.46 1.82
C VAL A 236 4.77 -20.28 1.12
N ARG A 237 5.97 -20.49 0.54
CA ARG A 237 6.67 -19.44 -0.21
C ARG A 237 5.82 -18.89 -1.35
N GLU A 238 5.16 -19.77 -2.12
CA GLU A 238 4.30 -19.37 -3.22
C GLU A 238 3.23 -18.36 -2.79
N MET A 239 2.63 -18.51 -1.59
CA MET A 239 1.59 -17.60 -1.10
C MET A 239 2.10 -16.23 -0.65
N ILE A 240 3.37 -16.13 -0.22
CA ILE A 240 3.96 -14.88 0.31
C ILE A 240 4.71 -14.06 -0.75
N ARG A 241 4.81 -14.58 -1.99
CA ARG A 241 5.45 -13.88 -3.10
C ARG A 241 4.72 -12.58 -3.43
N GLU A 242 5.49 -11.58 -3.82
CA GLU A 242 4.99 -10.24 -4.07
C GLU A 242 3.91 -10.14 -5.15
N GLU A 243 3.90 -11.04 -6.14
CA GLU A 243 2.90 -11.00 -7.20
C GLU A 243 1.56 -11.64 -6.81
N GLN A 244 1.53 -12.38 -5.70
CA GLN A 244 0.29 -12.94 -5.18
C GLN A 244 -0.61 -11.86 -4.61
N GLU A 245 -1.91 -12.05 -4.81
CA GLU A 245 -2.91 -11.18 -4.20
C GLU A 245 -2.94 -11.39 -2.67
N LEU A 246 -3.01 -10.29 -1.92
CA LEU A 246 -3.02 -10.30 -0.45
C LEU A 246 -1.83 -11.06 0.17
N SER A 247 -0.67 -11.04 -0.48
CA SER A 247 0.53 -11.72 0.02
C SER A 247 0.99 -11.19 1.39
N ALA A 248 0.68 -9.93 1.73
CA ALA A 248 0.93 -9.40 3.08
C ALA A 248 0.10 -10.12 4.16
N VAL A 249 -1.11 -10.60 3.84
CA VAL A 249 -1.93 -11.42 4.75
C VAL A 249 -1.29 -12.79 4.95
N ALA A 250 -0.79 -13.41 3.87
CA ALA A 250 -0.07 -14.68 3.97
C ALA A 250 1.22 -14.52 4.81
N ARG A 251 1.94 -13.39 4.66
CA ARG A 251 3.11 -13.08 5.49
C ARG A 251 2.74 -12.93 6.96
N ALA A 252 1.69 -12.16 7.26
CA ALA A 252 1.15 -12.01 8.61
C ALA A 252 0.76 -13.37 9.23
N CYS A 253 0.12 -14.25 8.46
CA CYS A 253 -0.20 -15.62 8.89
C CYS A 253 1.05 -16.44 9.25
N VAL A 254 2.10 -16.37 8.43
CA VAL A 254 3.39 -17.04 8.69
C VAL A 254 4.07 -16.47 9.95
N GLU A 255 4.02 -15.16 10.16
CA GLU A 255 4.54 -14.51 11.36
C GLU A 255 3.77 -14.92 12.62
N SER A 256 2.43 -14.96 12.55
CA SER A 256 1.56 -15.42 13.65
C SER A 256 1.75 -16.90 13.99
N ALA A 257 2.36 -17.69 13.11
CA ALA A 257 2.71 -19.06 13.44
C ALA A 257 3.73 -19.12 14.60
N GLY A 258 4.59 -18.12 14.77
CA GLY A 258 5.55 -18.07 15.89
C GLY A 258 6.66 -19.12 15.80
N ASP A 259 6.93 -19.66 14.60
CA ASP A 259 7.98 -20.65 14.36
C ASP A 259 9.15 -20.01 13.61
N ALA A 260 10.33 -20.00 14.21
CA ALA A 260 11.53 -19.35 13.66
C ALA A 260 11.94 -19.89 12.27
N ARG A 261 11.70 -21.17 11.97
CA ARG A 261 11.99 -21.74 10.64
C ARG A 261 10.99 -21.25 9.59
N LEU A 262 9.72 -21.11 9.97
CA LEU A 262 8.68 -20.54 9.12
C LEU A 262 8.92 -19.04 8.87
N VAL A 263 9.26 -18.27 9.91
CA VAL A 263 9.68 -16.87 9.77
C VAL A 263 10.91 -16.75 8.87
N GLY A 264 11.83 -17.72 8.91
CA GLY A 264 12.95 -17.79 7.98
C GLY A 264 12.54 -17.90 6.50
N LEU A 265 11.34 -18.42 6.18
CA LEU A 265 10.85 -18.47 4.81
C LEU A 265 10.56 -17.08 4.23
N LEU A 266 10.19 -16.12 5.09
CA LEU A 266 9.89 -14.73 4.69
C LEU A 266 11.10 -14.01 4.07
N ARG A 267 12.33 -14.46 4.41
CA ARG A 267 13.58 -13.89 3.86
C ARG A 267 13.97 -14.50 2.52
N SER A 268 13.28 -15.56 2.10
CA SER A 268 13.65 -16.40 0.94
C SER A 268 12.60 -16.40 -0.17
N ALA A 269 11.60 -15.54 -0.08
CA ALA A 269 10.45 -15.44 -0.97
C ALA A 269 10.29 -14.00 -1.45
#